data_AF-A0A6B2NJM9-F1
#
_entry.id   AF-A0A6B2NJM9-F1
#
_cell.length_a   1.000
_cell.length_b   1.000
_cell.length_c   1.000
_cell.angle_alpha   90.00
_cell.angle_beta   90.00
_cell.angle_gamma   90.00
#
_symmetry.space_group_name_H-M   'P 1'
#
loop_
_entity.id
_entity.type
_entity.pdbx_description
1 polymer ?
#
loop_
_entity_poly.entity_id
_entity_poly.type
_entity_poly.pdbx_seq_one_letter_code
_entity_poly.pdbx_strand_id
1 'polypeptide(L)'
;MPDPGPISLLLLLISPAVGSFLGVLADRLPRGESVIHPRSACRGCAQGLRPAELVPVLSYLWQGGRCRRCGTRIAPWHLWIELAAIGLAGLVVATGVPPVQMLLGAVLLWSLLALALSDILWLRLPDPLTGTVLVVALAQALLPGAAPGPGGALAGAGLGAGSFWLIRRGYRAVRGREGLGLGDVKLMAGLGALSGPLLLPHLVLLAAIGALAVAGLQRLRDSRALDPARALPFGAALAAAGMALWFWLQLIN
;
A
#
# COMPACT_ATOMS: atom_id res chain seq x y z
N MET A 1 -15.61 -23.74 6.66
CA MET A 1 -15.09 -22.42 7.04
C MET A 1 -13.85 -22.66 7.88
N PRO A 2 -12.72 -21.98 7.66
CA PRO A 2 -11.65 -22.03 8.66
C PRO A 2 -12.26 -21.58 9.98
N ASP A 3 -12.14 -22.39 11.03
CA ASP A 3 -12.63 -22.02 12.35
C ASP A 3 -12.04 -20.65 12.69
N PRO A 4 -12.84 -19.67 13.18
CA PRO A 4 -12.32 -18.36 13.51
C PRO A 4 -11.46 -18.50 14.76
N GLY A 5 -10.20 -18.88 14.55
CA GLY A 5 -9.18 -18.83 15.56
C GLY A 5 -9.08 -17.40 16.11
N PRO A 6 -8.54 -17.23 17.33
CA PRO A 6 -8.50 -15.93 18.00
C PRO A 6 -7.80 -14.85 17.14
N ILE A 7 -6.85 -15.23 16.30
CA ILE A 7 -6.14 -14.33 15.38
C ILE A 7 -7.03 -13.84 14.25
N SER A 8 -7.88 -14.69 13.67
CA SER A 8 -8.84 -14.30 12.63
C SER A 8 -9.82 -13.26 13.17
N LEU A 9 -10.36 -13.50 14.36
CA LEU A 9 -11.27 -12.56 15.02
C LEU A 9 -10.57 -11.23 15.34
N LEU A 10 -9.35 -11.29 15.87
CA LEU A 10 -8.53 -10.11 16.16
C LEU A 10 -8.33 -9.24 14.90
N LEU A 11 -7.91 -9.84 13.78
CA LEU A 11 -7.67 -9.14 12.53
C LEU A 11 -8.94 -8.44 12.02
N LEU A 12 -10.07 -9.13 12.03
CA LEU A 12 -11.35 -8.56 11.59
C LEU A 12 -11.77 -7.39 12.48
N LEU A 13 -11.67 -7.52 13.80
CA LEU A 13 -12.08 -6.49 14.75
C LEU A 13 -11.18 -5.25 14.73
N ILE A 14 -9.86 -5.41 14.54
CA ILE A 14 -8.91 -4.30 14.54
C ILE A 14 -8.81 -3.59 13.18
N SER A 15 -9.14 -4.29 12.08
CA SER A 15 -8.98 -3.79 10.72
C SER A 15 -9.58 -2.40 10.42
N PRO A 16 -10.75 -1.98 10.97
CA PRO A 16 -11.26 -0.63 10.73
C PRO A 16 -10.35 0.42 11.36
N ALA A 17 -9.88 0.18 12.59
CA ALA A 17 -8.99 1.08 13.31
C ALA A 17 -7.61 1.17 12.64
N VAL A 18 -7.10 0.02 12.16
CA VAL A 18 -5.89 -0.02 11.34
C VAL A 18 -6.08 0.82 10.08
N GLY A 19 -7.16 0.62 9.31
CA GLY A 19 -7.43 1.39 8.10
C GLY A 19 -7.47 2.90 8.33
N SER A 20 -8.09 3.34 9.43
CA SER A 20 -8.12 4.75 9.83
C SER A 20 -6.71 5.28 10.09
N PHE A 21 -5.87 4.50 10.81
CA PHE A 21 -4.48 4.84 11.06
C PHE A 21 -3.62 4.83 9.79
N LEU A 22 -3.82 3.87 8.88
CA LEU A 22 -3.15 3.85 7.57
C LEU A 22 -3.45 5.13 6.77
N GLY A 23 -4.67 5.65 6.87
CA GLY A 23 -5.02 6.96 6.29
C GLY A 23 -4.18 8.10 6.85
N VAL A 24 -3.90 8.09 8.16
CA VAL A 24 -2.99 9.06 8.79
C VAL A 24 -1.56 8.88 8.29
N LEU A 25 -1.06 7.64 8.20
CA LEU A 25 0.28 7.36 7.68
C LEU A 25 0.43 7.84 6.24
N ALA A 26 -0.55 7.54 5.39
CA ALA A 26 -0.51 7.85 3.96
C ALA A 26 -0.59 9.36 3.67
N ASP A 27 -1.19 10.12 4.56
CA ASP A 27 -1.37 11.57 4.41
C ASP A 27 -0.25 12.38 5.08
N ARG A 28 0.19 11.98 6.29
CA ARG A 28 1.16 12.75 7.08
C ARG A 28 2.61 12.42 6.76
N LEU A 29 2.97 11.14 6.57
CA LEU A 29 4.37 10.75 6.33
C LEU A 29 4.96 11.39 5.07
N PRO A 30 4.26 11.43 3.91
CA PRO A 30 4.80 12.09 2.71
C PRO A 30 5.07 13.59 2.87
N ARG A 31 4.42 14.21 3.86
CA ARG A 31 4.49 15.64 4.19
C ARG A 31 5.46 15.93 5.34
N GLY A 32 6.12 14.90 5.90
CA GLY A 32 7.03 15.04 7.04
C GLY A 32 6.31 15.42 8.34
N GLU A 33 5.00 15.22 8.42
CA GLU A 33 4.21 15.52 9.60
C GLU A 33 4.26 14.35 10.60
N SER A 34 4.18 14.67 11.88
CA SER A 34 4.13 13.66 12.93
C SER A 34 2.79 12.91 12.93
N VAL A 35 2.88 11.58 13.05
CA VAL A 35 1.73 10.66 13.09
C VAL A 35 1.20 10.44 14.51
N ILE A 36 1.94 10.88 15.54
CA ILE A 36 1.60 10.70 16.96
C ILE A 36 0.93 11.96 17.51
N HIS A 37 1.58 13.12 17.31
CA HIS A 37 1.10 14.42 17.78
C HIS A 37 1.18 15.49 16.67
N PRO A 38 0.19 16.40 16.55
CA PRO A 38 -1.03 16.51 17.34
C PRO A 38 -2.09 15.45 16.95
N ARG A 39 -3.13 15.32 17.79
CA ARG A 39 -4.29 14.45 17.54
C ARG A 39 -4.96 14.80 16.20
N SER A 40 -5.74 13.86 15.67
CA SER A 40 -6.54 14.10 14.45
C SER A 40 -7.48 15.30 14.65
N ALA A 41 -7.47 16.19 13.66
CA ALA A 41 -8.22 17.44 13.66
C ALA A 41 -8.81 17.72 12.28
N CYS A 42 -9.88 18.51 12.24
CA CYS A 42 -10.48 18.93 10.98
C CYS A 42 -9.52 19.86 10.22
N ARG A 43 -9.28 19.60 8.92
CA ARG A 43 -8.45 20.47 8.06
C ARG A 43 -9.07 21.85 7.78
N GLY A 44 -10.39 22.01 7.93
CA GLY A 44 -11.08 23.28 7.69
C GLY A 44 -11.05 24.23 8.88
N CYS A 45 -11.37 23.73 10.08
CA CYS A 45 -11.46 24.56 11.30
C CYS A 45 -10.39 24.27 12.36
N ALA A 46 -9.42 23.39 12.07
CA ALA A 46 -8.33 22.96 12.96
C ALA A 46 -8.75 22.33 14.30
N GLN A 47 -10.05 22.16 14.54
CA GLN A 47 -10.55 21.62 15.79
C GLN A 47 -10.29 20.12 15.90
N GLY A 48 -9.78 19.69 17.06
CA GLY A 48 -9.56 18.28 17.38
C GLY A 48 -10.85 17.45 17.34
N LEU A 49 -10.75 16.24 16.77
CA LEU A 49 -11.85 15.28 16.67
C LEU A 49 -12.12 14.60 18.02
N ARG A 50 -13.40 14.44 18.36
CA ARG A 50 -13.87 13.70 19.53
C ARG A 50 -13.74 12.19 19.31
N PRO A 51 -13.69 11.36 20.37
CA PRO A 51 -13.63 9.90 20.22
C PRO A 51 -14.72 9.30 19.32
N ALA A 52 -15.95 9.80 19.40
CA ALA A 52 -17.05 9.35 18.53
C ALA A 52 -16.83 9.72 17.04
N GLU A 53 -16.05 10.77 16.76
CA GLU A 53 -15.68 11.20 15.41
C GLU A 53 -14.46 10.42 14.88
N LEU A 54 -13.87 9.53 15.70
CA LEU A 54 -12.75 8.65 15.35
C LEU A 54 -13.19 7.19 15.14
N VAL A 55 -14.48 6.87 15.32
CA VAL A 55 -15.00 5.52 15.07
C VAL A 55 -14.96 5.26 13.57
N PRO A 56 -14.10 4.33 13.06
CA PRO A 56 -13.93 4.11 11.63
C PRO A 56 -15.24 3.71 10.96
N VAL A 57 -15.43 4.11 9.71
CA VAL A 57 -16.61 3.90 8.86
C VAL A 57 -17.86 4.64 9.39
N LEU A 58 -18.26 4.34 10.61
CA LEU A 58 -19.48 4.85 11.25
C LEU A 58 -19.44 6.37 11.42
N SER A 59 -18.29 6.92 11.83
CA SER A 59 -18.17 8.37 11.99
C SER A 59 -18.33 9.10 10.66
N TYR A 60 -17.80 8.57 9.55
CA TYR A 60 -17.93 9.18 8.22
C TYR A 60 -19.38 9.14 7.73
N LEU A 61 -20.04 7.98 7.88
CA LEU A 61 -21.44 7.79 7.45
C LEU A 61 -22.40 8.66 8.25
N TRP A 62 -22.27 8.69 9.57
CA TRP A 62 -23.13 9.51 10.43
C TRP A 62 -22.94 11.01 10.16
N GLN A 63 -21.71 11.44 9.89
CA GLN A 63 -21.41 12.82 9.55
C GLN A 63 -21.78 13.21 8.12
N GLY A 64 -22.24 12.26 7.29
CA GLY A 64 -22.52 12.50 5.87
C GLY A 64 -21.29 12.97 5.09
N GLY A 65 -20.09 12.52 5.48
CA GLY A 65 -18.82 12.94 4.88
C GLY A 65 -18.48 14.42 5.07
N ARG A 66 -18.96 15.07 6.14
CA ARG A 66 -18.72 16.50 6.42
C ARG A 66 -18.38 16.74 7.88
N CYS A 67 -17.51 17.70 8.16
CA CYS A 67 -17.24 18.10 9.54
C CYS A 67 -18.52 18.65 10.21
N ARG A 68 -18.87 18.14 11.39
CA ARG A 68 -20.05 18.57 12.15
C ARG A 68 -20.04 20.04 12.58
N ARG A 69 -18.85 20.66 12.64
CA ARG A 69 -18.69 22.04 13.15
C ARG A 69 -18.66 23.06 12.03
N CYS A 70 -17.83 22.85 11.01
CA CYS A 70 -17.63 23.82 9.92
C CYS A 70 -18.20 23.38 8.56
N GLY A 71 -18.80 22.18 8.46
CA GLY A 71 -19.41 21.69 7.22
C GLY A 71 -18.44 21.34 6.08
N THR A 72 -17.13 21.50 6.29
CA THR A 72 -16.08 21.16 5.31
C THR A 72 -16.17 19.69 4.95
N ARG A 73 -16.10 19.37 3.65
CA ARG A 73 -16.14 17.98 3.17
C ARG A 73 -14.92 17.20 3.67
N ILE A 74 -15.18 16.01 4.21
CA ILE A 74 -14.16 15.01 4.53
C ILE A 74 -13.88 14.25 3.24
N ALA A 75 -12.61 14.08 2.90
CA ALA A 75 -12.25 13.44 1.65
C ALA A 75 -12.70 11.96 1.63
N PRO A 76 -13.33 11.46 0.55
CA PRO A 76 -13.86 10.09 0.51
C PRO A 76 -12.82 8.99 0.67
N TRP A 77 -11.55 9.27 0.38
CA TRP A 77 -10.47 8.30 0.55
C TRP A 77 -10.31 7.83 2.00
N HIS A 78 -10.72 8.63 2.99
CA HIS A 78 -10.77 8.21 4.40
C HIS A 78 -11.71 7.02 4.60
N LEU A 79 -12.90 7.05 4.00
CA LEU A 79 -13.83 5.93 4.07
C LEU A 79 -13.29 4.73 3.28
N TRP A 80 -12.76 4.97 2.07
CA TRP A 80 -12.28 3.90 1.21
C TRP A 80 -11.10 3.13 1.80
N ILE A 81 -10.15 3.79 2.46
CA ILE A 81 -9.02 3.09 3.08
C ILE A 81 -9.45 2.23 4.28
N GLU A 82 -10.45 2.68 5.05
CA GLU A 82 -11.03 1.90 6.15
C GLU A 82 -11.73 0.63 5.62
N LEU A 83 -12.57 0.78 4.58
CA LEU A 83 -13.22 -0.36 3.93
C LEU A 83 -12.24 -1.31 3.26
N ALA A 84 -11.20 -0.78 2.60
CA ALA A 84 -10.17 -1.59 1.97
C ALA A 84 -9.35 -2.36 3.01
N ALA A 85 -9.02 -1.77 4.16
CA ALA A 85 -8.33 -2.47 5.24
C ALA A 85 -9.17 -3.62 5.82
N ILE A 86 -10.48 -3.42 5.99
CA ILE A 86 -11.43 -4.47 6.39
C ILE A 86 -11.51 -5.57 5.33
N GLY A 87 -11.66 -5.20 4.06
CA GLY A 87 -11.73 -6.13 2.94
C GLY A 87 -10.48 -6.99 2.83
N LEU A 88 -9.29 -6.38 2.91
CA LEU A 88 -8.02 -7.11 2.89
C LEU A 88 -7.88 -8.06 4.08
N ALA A 89 -8.27 -7.64 5.30
CA ALA A 89 -8.26 -8.52 6.46
C ALA A 89 -9.20 -9.72 6.27
N GLY A 90 -10.41 -9.48 5.73
CA GLY A 90 -11.36 -10.54 5.40
C GLY A 90 -10.82 -11.52 4.35
N LEU A 91 -10.19 -11.00 3.30
CA LEU A 91 -9.56 -11.83 2.26
C LEU A 91 -8.40 -12.66 2.81
N VAL A 92 -7.55 -12.08 3.65
CA VAL A 92 -6.47 -12.80 4.32
C VAL A 92 -7.03 -13.92 5.20
N VAL A 93 -8.05 -13.65 6.01
CA VAL A 93 -8.70 -14.68 6.84
C VAL A 93 -9.31 -15.79 5.97
N ALA A 94 -9.90 -15.43 4.82
CA ALA A 94 -10.50 -16.38 3.90
C ALA A 94 -9.48 -17.33 3.24
N THR A 95 -8.19 -16.97 3.15
CA THR A 95 -7.14 -17.86 2.64
C THR A 95 -6.91 -19.09 3.52
N GLY A 96 -7.29 -19.04 4.81
CA GLY A 96 -7.09 -20.16 5.74
C GLY A 96 -5.63 -20.49 6.06
N VAL A 97 -4.68 -19.60 5.72
CA VAL A 97 -3.26 -19.78 6.01
C VAL A 97 -2.97 -19.84 7.51
N PRO A 98 -1.84 -20.44 7.94
CA PRO A 98 -1.45 -20.49 9.34
C PRO A 98 -1.42 -19.11 10.01
N PRO A 99 -1.67 -19.01 11.33
CA PRO A 99 -1.93 -17.71 11.97
C PRO A 99 -0.78 -16.69 11.88
N VAL A 100 0.48 -17.15 11.90
CA VAL A 100 1.65 -16.27 11.75
C VAL A 100 1.70 -15.69 10.32
N GLN A 101 1.48 -16.51 9.31
CA GLN A 101 1.43 -16.08 7.91
C GLN A 101 0.27 -15.11 7.66
N MET A 102 -0.86 -15.35 8.32
CA MET A 102 -2.05 -14.49 8.30
C MET A 102 -1.73 -13.10 8.85
N LEU A 103 -1.08 -13.01 10.02
CA LEU A 103 -0.68 -11.73 10.62
C LEU A 103 0.32 -10.98 9.74
N LEU A 104 1.37 -11.66 9.27
CA LEU A 104 2.36 -11.06 8.37
C LEU A 104 1.72 -10.60 7.06
N GLY A 105 0.81 -11.39 6.49
CA GLY A 105 0.06 -11.05 5.28
C GLY A 105 -0.79 -9.79 5.46
N ALA A 106 -1.51 -9.69 6.58
CA ALA A 106 -2.30 -8.50 6.90
C ALA A 106 -1.41 -7.25 7.00
N VAL A 107 -0.29 -7.30 7.73
CA VAL A 107 0.64 -6.17 7.87
C VAL A 107 1.26 -5.77 6.51
N LEU A 108 1.66 -6.75 5.69
CA LEU A 108 2.18 -6.52 4.35
C LEU A 108 1.15 -5.79 3.48
N LEU A 109 -0.06 -6.33 3.36
CA LEU A 109 -1.11 -5.80 2.51
C LEU A 109 -1.60 -4.43 2.98
N TRP A 110 -1.71 -4.20 4.28
CA TRP A 110 -2.02 -2.90 4.84
C TRP A 110 -0.91 -1.87 4.58
N SER A 111 0.36 -2.27 4.63
CA SER A 111 1.49 -1.40 4.26
C SER A 111 1.44 -1.04 2.78
N LEU A 112 1.19 -2.01 1.90
CA LEU A 112 1.00 -1.78 0.47
C LEU A 112 -0.21 -0.87 0.19
N LEU A 113 -1.30 -0.99 0.96
CA LEU A 113 -2.49 -0.15 0.83
C LEU A 113 -2.18 1.31 1.19
N ALA A 114 -1.45 1.53 2.29
CA ALA A 114 -1.01 2.87 2.68
C ALA A 114 -0.02 3.47 1.68
N LEU A 115 0.91 2.67 1.13
CA LEU A 115 1.83 3.10 0.07
C LEU A 115 1.09 3.49 -1.21
N ALA A 116 0.13 2.67 -1.65
CA ALA A 116 -0.70 2.96 -2.82
C ALA A 116 -1.47 4.28 -2.66
N LEU A 117 -2.10 4.50 -1.49
CA LEU A 117 -2.78 5.76 -1.22
C LEU A 117 -1.81 6.94 -1.16
N SER A 118 -0.64 6.78 -0.51
CA SER A 118 0.39 7.82 -0.43
C SER A 118 0.84 8.28 -1.82
N ASP A 119 1.04 7.32 -2.72
CA ASP A 119 1.48 7.58 -4.09
C ASP A 119 0.39 8.25 -4.93
N ILE A 120 -0.87 7.82 -4.79
CA ILE A 120 -2.02 8.44 -5.47
C ILE A 120 -2.22 9.90 -5.03
N LEU A 121 -2.03 10.19 -3.74
CA LEU A 121 -2.27 11.54 -3.19
C LEU A 121 -1.07 12.48 -3.38
N TRP A 122 0.14 11.96 -3.17
CA TRP A 122 1.35 12.78 -3.00
C TRP A 122 2.52 12.40 -3.90
N LEU A 123 2.39 11.33 -4.72
CA LEU A 123 3.47 10.79 -5.55
C LEU A 123 4.76 10.53 -4.75
N ARG A 124 4.59 10.04 -3.52
CA ARG A 124 5.65 9.81 -2.55
C ARG A 124 5.40 8.54 -1.78
N LEU A 125 6.43 7.69 -1.72
CA LEU A 125 6.43 6.45 -0.95
C LEU A 125 7.29 6.67 0.31
N PRO A 126 6.69 6.76 1.50
CA PRO A 126 7.42 7.03 2.73
C PRO A 126 8.28 5.83 3.16
N ASP A 127 9.52 6.12 3.54
CA ASP A 127 10.54 5.12 3.90
C ASP A 127 10.09 4.10 4.95
N PRO A 128 9.43 4.48 6.07
CA PRO A 128 8.98 3.51 7.07
C PRO A 128 8.06 2.43 6.48
N LEU A 129 7.14 2.80 5.59
CA LEU A 129 6.21 1.84 4.98
C LEU A 129 6.94 0.92 3.99
N THR A 130 7.84 1.46 3.15
CA THR A 130 8.63 0.63 2.23
C THR A 130 9.55 -0.35 2.99
N GLY A 131 10.11 0.09 4.12
CA GLY A 131 10.91 -0.75 5.01
C GLY A 131 10.06 -1.86 5.65
N THR A 132 8.85 -1.55 6.11
CA THR A 132 7.92 -2.57 6.63
C THR A 132 7.62 -3.65 5.58
N VAL A 133 7.36 -3.27 4.33
CA VAL A 133 7.14 -4.25 3.25
C VAL A 133 8.33 -5.18 3.10
N LEU A 134 9.56 -4.66 3.08
CA LEU A 134 10.78 -5.48 2.99
C LEU A 134 10.95 -6.41 4.19
N VAL A 135 10.84 -5.90 5.41
CA VAL A 135 11.02 -6.68 6.63
C VAL A 135 9.98 -7.80 6.72
N VAL A 136 8.71 -7.50 6.42
CA VAL A 136 7.62 -8.48 6.49
C VAL A 136 7.75 -9.52 5.38
N ALA A 137 8.13 -9.14 4.16
CA ALA A 137 8.37 -10.09 3.07
C ALA A 137 9.53 -11.05 3.40
N LEU A 138 10.62 -10.54 3.97
CA LEU A 138 11.73 -11.38 4.44
C LEU A 138 11.28 -12.29 5.59
N ALA A 139 10.48 -11.80 6.54
CA ALA A 139 9.94 -12.61 7.62
C ALA A 139 9.04 -13.74 7.12
N GLN A 140 8.21 -13.49 6.10
CA GLN A 140 7.42 -14.54 5.45
C GLN A 140 8.30 -15.59 4.78
N ALA A 141 9.42 -15.20 4.17
CA ALA A 141 10.37 -16.11 3.55
C ALA A 141 11.11 -17.02 4.54
N LEU A 142 11.09 -16.70 5.84
CA LEU A 142 11.62 -17.55 6.91
C LEU A 142 10.63 -18.62 7.40
N LEU A 143 9.36 -18.55 6.97
CA LEU A 143 8.36 -19.54 7.39
C LEU A 143 8.61 -20.91 6.73
N PRO A 144 8.32 -22.02 7.42
CA PRO A 144 8.46 -23.36 6.86
C PRO A 144 7.65 -23.52 5.57
N GLY A 145 8.28 -24.03 4.51
CA GLY A 145 7.62 -24.24 3.22
C GLY A 145 7.40 -22.96 2.40
N ALA A 146 7.86 -21.79 2.86
CA ALA A 146 7.73 -20.56 2.09
C ALA A 146 8.60 -20.62 0.82
N ALA A 147 7.97 -20.44 -0.34
CA ALA A 147 8.65 -20.10 -1.59
C ALA A 147 8.63 -18.56 -1.74
N PRO A 148 9.77 -17.89 -2.04
CA PRO A 148 11.01 -18.44 -2.60
C PRO A 148 12.07 -18.86 -1.56
N GLY A 149 11.73 -18.88 -0.27
CA GLY A 149 12.64 -19.12 0.84
C GLY A 149 13.62 -17.96 1.09
N PRO A 150 14.48 -18.04 2.12
CA PRO A 150 15.29 -16.90 2.56
C PRO A 150 16.29 -16.42 1.51
N GLY A 151 17.00 -17.37 0.87
CA GLY A 151 17.97 -17.04 -0.18
C GLY A 151 17.32 -16.45 -1.44
N GLY A 152 16.18 -17.02 -1.84
CA GLY A 152 15.40 -16.49 -2.97
C GLY A 152 14.82 -15.11 -2.69
N ALA A 153 14.37 -14.84 -1.47
CA ALA A 153 13.89 -13.53 -1.06
C ALA A 153 15.02 -12.48 -1.05
N LEU A 154 16.19 -12.81 -0.52
CA LEU A 154 17.35 -11.90 -0.57
C LEU A 154 17.81 -11.62 -2.00
N ALA A 155 17.87 -12.65 -2.85
CA ALA A 155 18.19 -12.49 -4.26
C ALA A 155 17.14 -11.63 -4.99
N GLY A 156 15.86 -11.88 -4.75
CA GLY A 156 14.76 -11.09 -5.31
C GLY A 156 14.81 -9.64 -4.85
N ALA A 157 15.09 -9.38 -3.57
CA ALA A 157 15.25 -8.02 -3.04
C ALA A 157 16.40 -7.27 -3.71
N GLY A 158 17.56 -7.92 -3.83
CA GLY A 158 18.74 -7.35 -4.48
C GLY A 158 18.51 -7.07 -5.96
N LEU A 159 17.89 -8.00 -6.69
CA LEU A 159 17.57 -7.83 -8.11
C LEU A 159 16.49 -6.77 -8.34
N GLY A 160 15.46 -6.71 -7.49
CA GLY A 160 14.41 -5.70 -7.55
C GLY A 160 14.95 -4.30 -7.34
N ALA A 161 15.66 -4.08 -6.23
CA ALA A 161 16.27 -2.79 -5.94
C ALA A 161 17.34 -2.42 -6.98
N GLY A 162 18.22 -3.37 -7.33
CA GLY A 162 19.31 -3.16 -8.27
C GLY A 162 18.82 -2.79 -9.67
N SER A 163 17.84 -3.52 -10.21
CA SER A 163 17.28 -3.25 -11.54
C SER A 163 16.62 -1.87 -11.61
N PHE A 164 15.80 -1.50 -10.63
CA PHE A 164 15.13 -0.20 -10.61
C PHE A 164 16.11 0.95 -10.38
N TRP A 165 17.14 0.74 -9.57
CA TRP A 165 18.22 1.72 -9.39
C TRP A 165 19.01 1.94 -10.68
N LEU A 166 19.32 0.88 -11.43
CA LEU A 166 19.98 0.96 -12.73
C LEU A 166 19.11 1.69 -13.75
N ILE A 167 17.81 1.40 -13.82
CA ILE A 167 16.86 2.11 -14.69
C ILE A 167 16.84 3.60 -14.34
N ARG A 168 16.74 3.94 -13.05
CA ARG A 168 16.75 5.33 -12.57
C ARG A 168 18.02 6.06 -13.00
N ARG A 169 19.19 5.45 -12.78
CA ARG A 169 20.50 6.04 -13.11
C ARG A 169 20.69 6.18 -14.62
N GLY A 170 20.37 5.15 -15.38
CA GLY A 170 20.45 5.16 -16.84
C GLY A 170 19.53 6.21 -17.46
N TYR A 171 18.28 6.29 -17.00
CA TYR A 171 17.34 7.30 -17.46
C TYR A 171 17.84 8.72 -17.17
N ARG A 172 18.34 8.97 -15.95
CA ARG A 172 18.92 10.26 -15.58
C ARG A 172 20.13 10.63 -16.43
N ALA A 173 21.00 9.66 -16.72
CA ALA A 173 22.17 9.89 -17.58
C ALA A 173 21.79 10.26 -19.02
N VAL A 174 20.75 9.64 -19.58
CA VAL A 174 20.33 9.88 -20.97
C VAL A 174 19.44 11.13 -21.11
N ARG A 175 18.54 11.37 -20.16
CA ARG A 175 17.51 12.43 -20.25
C ARG A 175 17.82 13.69 -19.43
N GLY A 176 18.85 13.65 -18.59
CA GLY A 176 19.21 14.78 -17.70
C GLY A 176 18.19 15.08 -16.58
N ARG A 177 17.13 14.28 -16.46
CA ARG A 177 16.06 14.44 -15.46
C ARG A 177 15.73 13.12 -14.78
N GLU A 178 15.18 13.19 -13.57
CA GLU A 178 14.74 11.99 -12.85
C GLU A 178 13.44 11.47 -13.45
N GLY A 179 13.43 10.18 -13.84
CA GLY A 179 12.25 9.51 -14.39
C GLY A 179 11.54 8.60 -13.40
N LEU A 180 12.29 7.95 -12.50
CA LEU A 180 11.81 6.99 -11.51
C LEU A 180 12.19 7.47 -10.10
N GLY A 181 11.27 7.35 -9.15
CA GLY A 181 11.49 7.77 -7.78
C GLY A 181 12.39 6.80 -7.01
N LEU A 182 13.11 7.30 -6.00
CA LEU A 182 13.80 6.41 -5.05
C LEU A 182 12.83 5.56 -4.23
N GLY A 183 11.62 6.06 -4.02
CA GLY A 183 10.55 5.29 -3.37
C GLY A 183 10.28 3.98 -4.10
N ASP A 184 10.22 4.01 -5.43
CA ASP A 184 9.96 2.83 -6.25
C ASP A 184 11.08 1.78 -6.11
N VAL A 185 12.33 2.24 -6.05
CA VAL A 185 13.50 1.37 -5.82
C VAL A 185 13.40 0.66 -4.46
N LYS A 186 13.05 1.40 -3.39
CA LYS A 186 12.90 0.85 -2.04
C LYS A 186 11.74 -0.12 -1.95
N LEU A 187 10.60 0.22 -2.56
CA LEU A 187 9.44 -0.66 -2.65
C LEU A 187 9.78 -1.95 -3.41
N MET A 188 10.53 -1.85 -4.50
CA MET A 188 10.94 -3.00 -5.31
C MET A 188 11.90 -3.94 -4.56
N ALA A 189 12.64 -3.45 -3.56
CA ALA A 189 13.37 -4.33 -2.66
C ALA A 189 12.41 -5.26 -1.89
N GLY A 190 11.34 -4.71 -1.31
CA GLY A 190 10.38 -5.49 -0.54
C GLY A 190 9.48 -6.38 -1.41
N LEU A 191 9.03 -5.86 -2.56
CA LEU A 191 8.27 -6.66 -3.53
C LEU A 191 9.12 -7.76 -4.18
N GLY A 192 10.41 -7.50 -4.41
CA GLY A 192 11.35 -8.51 -4.87
C GLY A 192 11.62 -9.58 -3.82
N ALA A 193 11.69 -9.21 -2.53
CA ALA A 193 11.76 -10.17 -1.43
C ALA A 193 10.53 -11.08 -1.39
N LEU A 194 9.35 -10.51 -1.61
CA LEU A 194 8.08 -11.23 -1.65
C LEU A 194 8.01 -12.20 -2.84
N SER A 195 8.40 -11.74 -4.04
CA SER A 195 8.24 -12.52 -5.28
C SER A 195 9.36 -13.53 -5.51
N GLY A 196 10.56 -13.25 -5.01
CA GLY A 196 11.78 -13.91 -5.48
C GLY A 196 12.16 -13.53 -6.91
N PRO A 197 13.30 -14.02 -7.42
CA PRO A 197 13.86 -13.62 -8.70
C PRO A 197 13.01 -14.01 -9.92
N LEU A 198 12.32 -15.15 -9.86
CA LEU A 198 11.59 -15.71 -11.00
C LEU A 198 10.26 -14.98 -11.27
N LEU A 199 9.53 -14.60 -10.21
CA LEU A 199 8.25 -13.90 -10.35
C LEU A 199 8.40 -12.38 -10.45
N LEU A 200 9.61 -11.85 -10.19
CA LEU A 200 9.87 -10.42 -10.22
C LEU A 200 9.53 -9.75 -11.58
N PRO A 201 9.93 -10.29 -12.75
CA PRO A 201 9.55 -9.70 -14.03
C PRO A 201 8.04 -9.68 -14.28
N HIS A 202 7.33 -10.71 -13.81
CA HIS A 202 5.87 -10.82 -13.93
C HIS A 202 5.16 -9.76 -13.08
N LEU A 203 5.66 -9.53 -11.86
CA LEU A 203 5.15 -8.46 -10.98
C LEU A 203 5.34 -7.09 -11.65
N VAL A 204 6.52 -6.81 -12.19
CA VAL A 204 6.81 -5.54 -12.87
C VAL A 204 5.93 -5.38 -14.11
N LEU A 205 5.75 -6.44 -14.90
CA LEU A 205 4.86 -6.44 -16.06
C LEU A 205 3.42 -6.14 -15.68
N LEU A 206 2.89 -6.80 -14.63
CA LEU A 206 1.53 -6.58 -14.13
C LEU A 206 1.35 -5.13 -13.68
N ALA A 207 2.32 -4.58 -12.94
CA ALA A 207 2.31 -3.18 -12.52
C ALA A 207 2.35 -2.22 -13.72
N ALA A 208 3.20 -2.49 -14.71
CA ALA A 208 3.30 -1.67 -15.92
C ALA A 208 2.00 -1.68 -16.74
N ILE A 209 1.39 -2.85 -16.95
CA ILE A 209 0.10 -2.98 -17.64
C ILE A 209 -0.99 -2.25 -16.86
N GLY A 210 -1.05 -2.41 -15.53
CA GLY A 210 -2.02 -1.74 -14.68
C GLY A 210 -1.90 -0.21 -14.76
N ALA A 211 -0.67 0.31 -14.64
CA ALA A 211 -0.39 1.74 -14.76
C ALA A 211 -0.77 2.29 -16.14
N LEU A 212 -0.42 1.57 -17.22
CA LEU A 212 -0.78 1.94 -18.59
C LEU A 212 -2.29 1.89 -18.85
N ALA A 213 -2.99 0.90 -18.32
CA ALA A 213 -4.45 0.79 -18.45
C ALA A 213 -5.15 1.96 -17.75
N VAL A 214 -4.71 2.34 -16.55
CA VAL A 214 -5.22 3.51 -15.83
C VAL A 214 -4.93 4.79 -16.60
N ALA A 215 -3.70 4.98 -17.08
CA ALA A 215 -3.33 6.14 -17.89
C ALA A 215 -4.13 6.23 -19.21
N GLY A 216 -4.35 5.08 -19.87
CA GLY A 216 -5.16 4.97 -21.08
C GLY A 216 -6.63 5.32 -20.83
N LEU A 217 -7.22 4.82 -19.75
CA LEU A 217 -8.60 5.17 -19.38
C LEU A 217 -8.74 6.64 -19.02
N GLN A 218 -7.73 7.23 -18.37
CA GLN A 218 -7.68 8.66 -18.09
C GLN A 218 -7.61 9.49 -19.38
N ARG A 219 -6.82 9.05 -20.37
CA ARG A 219 -6.79 9.68 -21.71
C ARG A 219 -8.18 9.69 -22.37
N LEU A 220 -8.92 8.59 -22.27
CA LEU A 220 -10.26 8.51 -22.89
C LEU A 220 -11.26 9.46 -22.26
N ARG A 221 -11.05 9.86 -20.99
CA ARG A 221 -11.92 10.79 -20.26
C ARG A 221 -11.47 12.24 -20.38
N ASP A 222 -10.17 12.47 -20.50
CA ASP A 222 -9.57 13.79 -20.65
C ASP A 222 -8.35 13.71 -21.58
N SER A 223 -8.48 14.30 -22.77
CA SER A 223 -7.40 14.32 -23.77
C SER A 223 -6.14 15.05 -23.28
N ARG A 224 -6.22 15.86 -22.23
CA ARG A 224 -5.07 16.52 -21.57
C ARG A 224 -4.42 15.65 -20.49
N ALA A 225 -4.97 14.46 -20.19
CA ALA A 225 -4.42 13.58 -19.17
C ALA A 225 -3.05 12.97 -19.53
N LEU A 226 -2.66 13.01 -20.81
CA LEU A 226 -1.36 12.53 -21.30
C LEU A 226 -0.38 13.65 -21.58
N ASP A 227 -0.38 14.69 -20.75
CA ASP A 227 0.77 15.57 -20.70
C ASP A 227 2.01 14.75 -20.27
N PRO A 228 3.07 14.65 -21.10
CA PRO A 228 4.31 13.95 -20.74
C PRO A 228 4.99 14.49 -19.48
N ALA A 229 4.61 15.70 -19.04
CA ALA A 229 5.07 16.30 -17.80
C ALA A 229 4.31 15.80 -16.55
N ARG A 230 3.15 15.16 -16.71
CA ARG A 230 2.36 14.66 -15.60
C ARG A 230 2.90 13.32 -15.12
N ALA A 231 3.43 13.30 -13.91
CA ALA A 231 3.88 12.07 -13.27
C ALA A 231 2.69 11.12 -12.99
N LEU A 232 2.89 9.83 -13.26
CA LEU A 232 1.94 8.76 -12.95
C LEU A 232 2.30 8.12 -11.61
N PRO A 233 1.31 7.73 -10.77
CA PRO A 233 1.53 7.02 -9.53
C PRO A 233 1.89 5.55 -9.80
N PHE A 234 3.14 5.31 -10.23
CA PHE A 234 3.64 3.98 -10.55
C PHE A 234 3.80 3.10 -9.29
N GLY A 235 4.13 3.70 -8.16
CA GLY A 235 4.21 3.04 -6.85
C GLY A 235 2.87 2.39 -6.45
N ALA A 236 1.75 3.04 -6.75
CA ALA A 236 0.43 2.47 -6.52
C ALA A 236 0.16 1.22 -7.37
N ALA A 237 0.61 1.23 -8.63
CA ALA A 237 0.49 0.05 -9.50
C ALA A 237 1.38 -1.11 -9.03
N LEU A 238 2.61 -0.82 -8.58
CA LEU A 238 3.50 -1.81 -7.95
C LEU A 238 2.88 -2.40 -6.68
N ALA A 239 2.31 -1.55 -5.83
CA ALA A 239 1.65 -2.00 -4.61
C ALA A 239 0.45 -2.92 -4.91
N ALA A 240 -0.39 -2.57 -5.89
CA ALA A 240 -1.51 -3.39 -6.33
C ALA A 240 -1.05 -4.75 -6.91
N ALA A 241 0.00 -4.75 -7.74
CA ALA A 241 0.60 -5.97 -8.27
C ALA A 241 1.16 -6.85 -7.15
N GLY A 242 1.81 -6.26 -6.14
CA GLY A 242 2.31 -6.96 -4.96
C GLY A 242 1.19 -7.60 -4.13
N MET A 243 0.07 -6.89 -3.93
CA MET A 243 -1.11 -7.47 -3.25
C MET A 243 -1.66 -8.66 -4.01
N ALA A 244 -1.86 -8.52 -5.32
CA ALA A 244 -2.36 -9.60 -6.18
C ALA A 244 -1.43 -10.81 -6.16
N LEU A 245 -0.10 -10.58 -6.23
CA LEU A 245 0.87 -11.64 -6.13
C LEU A 245 0.82 -12.37 -4.80
N TRP A 246 0.70 -11.65 -3.68
CA TRP A 246 0.62 -12.28 -2.36
C TRP A 246 -0.55 -13.27 -2.27
N PHE A 247 -1.74 -12.88 -2.75
CA PHE A 247 -2.91 -13.76 -2.80
C PHE A 247 -2.72 -14.92 -3.76
N TRP A 248 -2.14 -14.67 -4.94
CA TRP A 248 -1.80 -15.74 -5.89
C TRP A 248 -0.91 -16.80 -5.27
N LEU A 249 0.13 -16.39 -4.52
CA LEU A 249 1.02 -17.31 -3.81
C LEU A 249 0.29 -18.15 -2.74
N GLN A 250 -0.82 -17.66 -2.17
CA GLN A 250 -1.61 -18.45 -1.21
C GLN A 250 -2.56 -19.44 -1.88
N LEU A 251 -2.91 -19.22 -3.15
CA LEU A 251 -3.83 -20.11 -3.89
C LEU A 251 -3.11 -21.32 -4.50
N ILE A 252 -1.80 -21.22 -4.71
CA ILE A 252 -0.99 -22.27 -5.35
C ILE A 252 -0.24 -23.16 -4.36
N ASN A 253 -0.19 -22.78 -3.08
CA ASN A 253 0.42 -23.54 -1.99
C ASN A 253 -0.68 -24.19 -1.13
#